data_AF-A0A0G0DPQ7-F1
#
_entry.id   AF-A0A0G0DPQ7-F1
#
_cell.length_a   1.000
_cell.length_b   1.000
_cell.length_c   1.000
_cell.angle_alpha   90.00
_cell.angle_beta   90.00
_cell.angle_gamma   90.00
#
_symmetry.space_group_name_H-M   'P 1'
#
loop_
_entity.id
_entity.type
_entity.pdbx_description
1 polymer ?
#
loop_
_entity_poly.entity_id
_entity_poly.type
_entity_poly.pdbx_seq_one_letter_code
_entity_poly.pdbx_strand_id
1 'polypeptide(L)'
;NNDPNYILSMLARNLRILTLVKHLNDQKKSFREICSILRIPPFTLPSILDTSKNYENKQLIQIYRKLSNLDLQIKTGKIDGHLGLTLICPYL
;
A
#
# COMPACT_ATOMS: atom_id res chain seq x y z
N ASN A 1 18.57 -9.81 -8.47
CA ASN A 1 18.13 -8.48 -8.96
C ASN A 1 16.93 -8.01 -8.17
N ASN A 2 17.16 -7.33 -7.03
CA ASN A 2 16.10 -6.67 -6.26
C ASN A 2 16.22 -5.16 -6.49
N ASP A 3 15.66 -4.66 -7.59
CA ASP A 3 15.66 -3.22 -7.87
C ASP A 3 14.79 -2.49 -6.82
N PRO A 4 15.37 -1.58 -6.01
CA PRO A 4 14.62 -0.88 -4.98
C PRO A 4 13.43 -0.07 -5.52
N ASN A 5 13.53 0.45 -6.74
CA ASN A 5 12.44 1.21 -7.36
C ASN A 5 11.25 0.31 -7.69
N TYR A 6 11.52 -0.94 -8.10
CA TYR A 6 10.47 -1.93 -8.33
C TYR A 6 9.76 -2.28 -7.02
N ILE A 7 10.53 -2.50 -5.94
CA ILE A 7 9.97 -2.80 -4.62
C ILE A 7 9.13 -1.62 -4.10
N LEU A 8 9.60 -0.37 -4.22
CA LEU A 8 8.82 0.81 -3.86
C LEU A 8 7.51 0.89 -4.65
N SER A 9 7.57 0.66 -5.96
CA SER A 9 6.38 0.68 -6.82
C SER A 9 5.37 -0.41 -6.43
N MET A 10 5.86 -1.59 -6.06
CA MET A 10 5.04 -2.68 -5.54
C MET A 10 4.39 -2.32 -4.19
N LEU A 11 5.15 -1.72 -3.26
CA LEU A 11 4.63 -1.26 -1.97
C LEU A 11 3.53 -0.21 -2.15
N ALA A 12 3.75 0.76 -3.03
CA ALA A 12 2.76 1.81 -3.33
C ALA A 12 1.46 1.22 -3.88
N ARG A 13 1.58 0.22 -4.77
CA ARG A 13 0.43 -0.51 -5.31
C ARG A 13 -0.33 -1.26 -4.22
N ASN A 14 0.37 -1.98 -3.35
CA ASN A 14 -0.25 -2.76 -2.27
C ASN A 14 -0.96 -1.86 -1.26
N LEU A 15 -0.34 -0.75 -0.88
CA LEU A 15 -0.95 0.27 -0.01
C LEU A 15 -2.22 0.87 -0.65
N ARG A 16 -2.24 1.02 -1.98
CA ARG A 16 -3.43 1.48 -2.74
C ARG A 16 -4.57 0.49 -2.64
N ILE A 17 -4.28 -0.78 -2.87
CA ILE A 17 -5.28 -1.84 -2.81
C ILE A 17 -5.83 -1.91 -1.38
N LEU A 18 -4.97 -1.88 -0.37
CA LEU A 18 -5.36 -1.88 1.04
C LEU A 18 -6.30 -0.72 1.37
N THR A 19 -5.96 0.50 0.93
CA THR A 19 -6.76 1.71 1.16
C THR A 19 -8.11 1.65 0.44
N LEU A 20 -8.14 1.15 -0.80
CA LEU A 20 -9.38 0.99 -1.56
C LEU A 20 -10.30 -0.08 -0.96
N VAL A 21 -9.74 -1.21 -0.54
CA VAL A 21 -10.50 -2.27 0.15
C VAL A 21 -11.09 -1.72 1.44
N LYS A 22 -10.30 -1.00 2.24
CA LYS A 22 -10.79 -0.35 3.47
C LYS A 22 -11.94 0.60 3.17
N HIS A 23 -11.77 1.49 2.19
CA HIS A 23 -12.77 2.48 1.82
C HIS A 23 -14.11 1.85 1.38
N LEU A 24 -14.06 0.79 0.55
CA LEU A 24 -15.27 0.09 0.12
C LEU A 24 -15.92 -0.70 1.27
N ASN A 25 -15.10 -1.27 2.16
CA ASN A 25 -15.60 -1.94 3.36
C ASN A 25 -16.29 -0.95 4.32
N ASP A 26 -15.73 0.25 4.50
CA ASP A 26 -16.35 1.33 5.29
C ASP A 26 -17.68 1.80 4.68
N GLN A 27 -17.84 1.70 3.35
CA GLN A 27 -19.10 1.92 2.63
C GLN A 27 -20.08 0.73 2.72
N LYS A 28 -19.78 -0.29 3.54
CA LYS A 28 -20.58 -1.52 3.70
C LYS A 28 -20.80 -2.29 2.38
N LYS A 29 -19.86 -2.20 1.44
CA LYS A 29 -19.89 -3.00 0.21
C LYS A 29 -19.68 -4.48 0.53
N SER A 30 -20.44 -5.32 -0.16
CA SER A 30 -20.31 -6.77 -0.02
C SER A 30 -18.98 -7.25 -0.61
N PHE A 31 -18.51 -8.41 -0.13
CA PHE A 31 -17.29 -9.06 -0.63
C PHE A 31 -17.28 -9.20 -2.17
N ARG A 32 -18.42 -9.59 -2.76
CA ARG A 32 -18.56 -9.74 -4.21
C ARG A 32 -18.45 -8.40 -4.96
N GLU A 33 -19.04 -7.33 -4.41
CA GLU A 33 -18.91 -5.98 -4.97
C GLU A 33 -17.46 -5.51 -4.94
N ILE A 34 -16.75 -5.71 -3.82
CA ILE A 34 -15.34 -5.30 -3.71
C ILE A 34 -14.48 -6.03 -4.74
N CYS A 35 -14.63 -7.35 -4.87
CA CYS A 35 -13.93 -8.13 -5.91
C CYS A 35 -14.22 -7.62 -7.32
N SER A 36 -15.48 -7.30 -7.61
CA SER A 36 -15.91 -6.82 -8.94
C SER A 36 -15.34 -5.44 -9.25
N ILE A 37 -15.43 -4.49 -8.30
CA ILE A 37 -14.97 -3.11 -8.44
C ILE A 37 -13.45 -3.07 -8.59
N LEU A 38 -12.72 -3.78 -7.73
CA LEU A 38 -11.26 -3.75 -7.71
C LEU A 38 -10.60 -4.75 -8.67
N ARG A 39 -11.40 -5.62 -9.30
CA ARG A 39 -10.95 -6.70 -10.19
C ARG A 39 -9.85 -7.56 -9.56
N ILE A 40 -9.98 -7.83 -8.26
CA ILE A 40 -9.05 -8.67 -7.49
C ILE A 40 -9.60 -10.09 -7.39
N PRO A 41 -8.72 -11.12 -7.42
CA PRO A 41 -9.16 -12.50 -7.26
C PRO A 41 -9.81 -12.73 -5.89
N PRO A 42 -10.95 -13.46 -5.81
CA PRO A 42 -11.67 -13.67 -4.56
C PRO A 42 -10.83 -14.26 -3.43
N PHE A 43 -9.85 -15.11 -3.75
CA PHE A 43 -8.99 -15.73 -2.73
C PHE A 43 -8.02 -14.75 -2.05
N THR A 44 -7.75 -13.58 -2.65
CA THR A 44 -6.82 -12.58 -2.07
C THR A 44 -7.51 -11.58 -1.17
N LEU A 45 -8.81 -11.33 -1.39
CA LEU A 45 -9.55 -10.31 -0.66
C LEU A 45 -9.64 -10.55 0.85
N PRO A 46 -9.82 -11.77 1.39
CA PRO A 46 -9.90 -12.00 2.84
C PRO A 46 -8.67 -11.47 3.58
N SER A 47 -7.47 -11.81 3.13
CA SER A 47 -6.23 -11.37 3.74
C SER A 47 -6.05 -9.85 3.70
N ILE A 48 -6.45 -9.22 2.59
CA ILE A 48 -6.37 -7.76 2.45
C ILE A 48 -7.40 -7.08 3.36
N LEU A 49 -8.62 -7.61 3.45
CA LEU A 49 -9.66 -7.09 4.34
C LEU A 49 -9.22 -7.16 5.80
N ASP A 50 -8.70 -8.29 6.24
CA ASP A 50 -8.23 -8.45 7.63
C ASP A 50 -7.05 -7.53 7.93
N THR A 51 -6.11 -7.41 6.99
CA THR A 51 -5.02 -6.41 7.10
C THR A 51 -5.59 -4.99 7.18
N SER A 52 -6.58 -4.64 6.35
CA SER A 52 -7.14 -3.29 6.28
C SER A 52 -7.85 -2.82 7.56
N LYS A 53 -8.37 -3.78 8.36
CA LYS A 53 -9.00 -3.50 9.65
C LYS A 53 -7.98 -3.02 10.68
N ASN A 54 -6.73 -3.44 10.57
CA ASN A 54 -5.66 -3.09 11.51
C ASN A 54 -5.07 -1.70 11.29
N TYR A 55 -5.38 -1.04 10.17
CA TYR A 55 -4.90 0.32 9.88
C TYR A 55 -6.01 1.35 10.04
N GLU A 56 -5.69 2.45 10.71
CA GLU A 56 -6.51 3.66 10.69
C GLU A 56 -6.31 4.44 9.39
N ASN A 57 -7.34 5.19 8.97
CA ASN A 57 -7.24 6.06 7.78
C ASN A 57 -6.10 7.08 7.90
N LYS A 58 -5.85 7.61 9.11
CA LYS A 58 -4.73 8.53 9.37
C LYS A 58 -3.37 7.88 9.16
N GLN A 59 -3.21 6.62 9.60
CA GLN A 59 -1.97 5.86 9.41
C GLN A 59 -1.71 5.59 7.92
N LEU A 60 -2.73 5.15 7.17
CA LEU A 60 -2.59 4.93 5.72
C LEU A 60 -2.15 6.19 4.98
N ILE A 61 -2.73 7.36 5.33
CA ILE A 61 -2.32 8.65 4.76
C ILE A 61 -0.86 8.98 5.10
N GLN A 62 -0.43 8.70 6.34
CA GLN A 62 0.94 8.95 6.77
C GLN A 62 1.96 8.07 6.03
N ILE A 63 1.66 6.77 5.87
CA ILE A 63 2.51 5.83 5.12
C ILE A 63 2.60 6.28 3.66
N TYR A 64 1.47 6.68 3.05
CA TYR A 64 1.44 7.22 1.70
C TYR A 64 2.36 8.41 1.52
N ARG A 65 2.26 9.41 2.42
CA ARG A 65 3.10 10.60 2.38
C ARG A 65 4.58 10.27 2.51
N LYS A 66 4.94 9.35 3.42
CA LYS A 66 6.32 8.89 3.59
C LYS A 66 6.84 8.20 2.34
N LEU A 67 6.05 7.28 1.78
CA LEU A 67 6.43 6.54 0.58
C LEU A 67 6.61 7.46 -0.64
N SER A 68 5.71 8.43 -0.84
CA SER A 68 5.83 9.41 -1.93
C SER A 68 7.04 10.33 -1.78
N ASN A 69 7.33 10.77 -0.54
CA ASN A 69 8.51 11.59 -0.28
C ASN A 69 9.79 10.78 -0.55
N LEU A 70 9.83 9.53 -0.09
CA LEU A 70 10.96 8.64 -0.29
C LEU A 70 11.20 8.32 -1.77
N ASP A 71 10.14 8.02 -2.54
CA ASP A 71 10.23 7.80 -3.99
C ASP A 71 10.87 9.00 -4.70
N LEU A 72 10.50 10.23 -4.34
CA LEU A 72 11.10 11.44 -4.86
C LEU A 72 12.59 11.56 -4.47
N GLN A 73 12.94 11.26 -3.23
CA GLN A 73 14.32 11.33 -2.75
C GLN A 73 15.23 10.30 -3.45
N ILE A 74 14.73 9.10 -3.70
CA ILE A 74 15.45 8.05 -4.44
C ILE A 74 15.64 8.48 -5.90
N LYS A 75 14.56 8.92 -6.57
CA LYS A 75 14.62 9.35 -7.99
C LYS A 75 15.50 10.58 -8.22
N THR A 76 15.67 11.42 -7.20
CA THR A 76 16.56 12.60 -7.25
C THR A 76 17.99 12.31 -6.78
N GLY A 77 18.30 11.06 -6.43
CA GLY A 77 19.62 10.65 -5.95
C GLY A 77 19.99 11.16 -4.56
N LYS A 78 19.02 11.69 -3.80
CA LYS A 78 19.24 12.18 -2.42
C LYS A 78 19.38 11.05 -1.41
N ILE A 79 18.75 9.90 -1.69
CA ILE A 79 18.80 8.70 -0.86
C ILE A 79 19.04 7.49 -1.75
N ASP A 80 19.88 6.57 -1.30
CA ASP A 80 20.06 5.26 -1.93
C ASP A 80 18.77 4.42 -1.83
N GLY A 81 18.45 3.67 -2.89
CA GLY A 81 17.22 2.89 -2.95
C GLY A 81 17.08 1.85 -1.83
N HIS A 82 18.16 1.16 -1.46
CA HIS A 82 18.15 0.18 -0.38
C HIS A 82 17.99 0.86 0.98
N LEU A 83 18.69 1.98 1.20
CA LEU A 83 18.51 2.78 2.42
C LEU A 83 17.06 3.26 2.54
N GLY A 84 16.45 3.71 1.44
CA GLY A 84 15.07 4.12 1.43
C GLY A 84 14.11 2.99 1.84
N LEU A 85 14.34 1.78 1.33
CA LEU A 85 13.57 0.61 1.74
C LEU A 85 13.70 0.31 3.24
N THR A 86 14.91 0.40 3.80
CA THR A 86 15.12 0.23 5.25
C THR A 86 14.37 1.28 6.07
N LEU A 87 14.31 2.53 5.59
CA LEU A 87 13.64 3.63 6.29
C LEU A 87 12.10 3.50 6.31
N ILE A 88 11.49 2.85 5.31
CA ILE A 88 10.03 2.69 5.26
C ILE A 88 9.51 1.47 6.04
N CYS A 89 10.32 0.41 6.18
CA CYS A 89 9.92 -0.83 6.86
C CYS A 89 9.28 -0.64 8.25
N PRO A 90 9.76 0.24 9.15
CA PRO A 90 9.15 0.43 10.47
C PRO A 90 7.73 1.02 10.47
N TYR A 91 7.27 1.54 9.32
CA TYR A 91 5.96 2.15 9.16
C TYR A 91 4.93 1.24 8.47
N LEU A 92 5.39 0.10 7.94
CA LEU A 92 4.56 -0.91 7.29
C LEU A 92 4.11 -1.94 8.33
#